data_AF-A0A3E2X1P4-F1
#
_entry.id   AF-A0A3E2X1P4-F1
#
_cell.length_a   1.000
_cell.length_b   1.000
_cell.length_c   1.000
_cell.angle_alpha   90.00
_cell.angle_beta   90.00
_cell.angle_gamma   90.00
#
_symmetry.space_group_name_H-M   'P 1'
#
loop_
_entity.id
_entity.type
_entity.pdbx_description
1 polymer ?
#
loop_
_entity_poly.entity_id
_entity_poly.type
_entity_poly.pdbx_seq_one_letter_code
_entity_poly.pdbx_strand_id
1 'polypeptide(L)'
;MDEIIKAIYDSVNTESVPAREIVIPEHGTWAFVSERKLLCYTGVCMKEERPELMLEMSPYYFTGKHSGDRSVKSKINGFFRLDQGAIILDDFIDEIYNGDEKFKRLPIHVKYPTGADTWYGIFQQGEMAEETVDAIERQIFGVTARELENFLLGYAKVFGIYHDYFRYPRLTRYQRGDNYCDLCGMWIPRSFPYLIFRESGQDFSHVSLWGAYRYFQLLLQNRSDTPAAGLLIKNGVEEEVLKRILEAGNRTGVYWRESAVTKDLIHYMYR
;
A
#
# COMPACT_ATOMS: atom_id res chain seq x y z
N MET A 1 -9.14 11.22 -10.21
CA MET A 1 -9.13 10.19 -9.17
C MET A 1 -10.56 9.84 -8.77
N ASP A 2 -11.38 10.85 -8.47
CA ASP A 2 -12.78 10.71 -8.05
C ASP A 2 -13.67 9.93 -9.03
N GLU A 3 -13.52 10.13 -10.35
CA GLU A 3 -14.29 9.38 -11.35
C GLU A 3 -14.01 7.87 -11.34
N ILE A 4 -12.75 7.47 -11.11
CA ILE A 4 -12.36 6.05 -11.01
C ILE A 4 -12.95 5.45 -9.74
N ILE A 5 -12.87 6.17 -8.61
CA ILE A 5 -13.43 5.73 -7.34
C ILE A 5 -14.95 5.56 -7.46
N LYS A 6 -15.64 6.52 -8.08
CA LYS A 6 -17.07 6.43 -8.33
C LYS A 6 -17.42 5.24 -9.22
N ALA A 7 -16.65 4.99 -10.27
CA ALA A 7 -16.85 3.82 -11.12
C ALA A 7 -16.70 2.50 -10.35
N ILE A 8 -15.69 2.38 -9.47
CA ILE A 8 -15.54 1.21 -8.58
C ILE A 8 -16.74 1.11 -7.62
N TYR A 9 -17.18 2.21 -7.03
CA TYR A 9 -18.33 2.23 -6.13
C TYR A 9 -19.62 1.76 -6.84
N ASP A 10 -19.85 2.22 -8.07
CA ASP A 10 -21.02 1.89 -8.87
C ASP A 10 -20.98 0.43 -9.36
N SER A 11 -19.80 -0.15 -9.61
CA SER A 11 -19.65 -1.53 -10.07
C SER A 11 -19.81 -2.59 -8.96
N VAL A 12 -19.69 -2.21 -7.69
CA VAL A 12 -19.74 -3.14 -6.56
C VAL A 12 -21.18 -3.34 -6.09
N ASN A 13 -21.64 -4.60 -6.07
CA ASN A 13 -23.00 -4.98 -5.68
C ASN A 13 -23.12 -5.42 -4.22
N THR A 14 -22.41 -4.75 -3.30
CA THR A 14 -22.57 -4.94 -1.85
C THR A 14 -23.43 -3.83 -1.25
N GLU A 15 -23.99 -4.10 -0.07
CA GLU A 15 -24.79 -3.13 0.65
C GLU A 15 -23.98 -1.87 0.96
N SER A 16 -24.61 -0.72 0.76
CA SER A 16 -24.05 0.60 1.07
C SER A 16 -24.52 1.01 2.46
N VAL A 17 -23.58 1.00 3.42
CA VAL A 17 -23.84 1.27 4.83
C VAL A 17 -23.16 2.57 5.29
N PRO A 18 -23.77 3.36 6.17
CA PRO A 18 -23.12 4.53 6.77
C PRO A 18 -21.84 4.15 7.53
N ALA A 19 -20.82 5.01 7.50
CA ALA A 19 -19.54 4.78 8.16
C ALA A 19 -19.68 4.37 9.63
N ARG A 20 -20.58 5.04 10.37
CA ARG A 20 -20.84 4.79 11.80
C ARG A 20 -21.41 3.40 12.10
N GLU A 21 -21.94 2.71 11.10
CA GLU A 21 -22.52 1.36 11.24
C GLU A 21 -21.50 0.27 10.91
N ILE A 22 -20.32 0.66 10.41
CA ILE A 22 -19.26 -0.29 10.08
C ILE A 22 -18.54 -0.70 11.37
N VAL A 23 -18.52 -2.01 11.59
CA VAL A 23 -17.81 -2.65 12.69
C VAL A 23 -16.53 -3.32 12.19
N ILE A 24 -15.60 -3.57 13.11
CA ILE A 24 -14.36 -4.29 12.82
C ILE A 24 -14.72 -5.69 12.29
N PRO A 25 -14.35 -6.02 11.03
CA PRO A 25 -14.69 -7.32 10.47
C PRO A 25 -13.84 -8.45 11.07
N GLU A 26 -14.28 -9.68 10.82
CA GLU A 26 -13.46 -10.86 11.08
C GLU A 26 -12.17 -10.84 10.24
N HIS A 27 -11.17 -11.64 10.66
CA HIS A 27 -9.79 -11.74 10.15
C HIS A 27 -9.53 -11.33 8.68
N GLY A 28 -8.33 -10.79 8.42
CA GLY A 28 -7.83 -10.52 7.09
C GLY A 28 -7.74 -9.03 6.75
N THR A 29 -7.78 -8.74 5.46
CA THR A 29 -7.77 -7.37 4.92
C THR A 29 -9.21 -6.88 4.70
N TRP A 30 -9.49 -5.63 5.05
CA TRP A 30 -10.81 -5.00 4.97
C TRP A 30 -10.75 -3.80 4.05
N ALA A 31 -11.41 -3.91 2.90
CA ALA A 31 -11.46 -2.83 1.93
C ALA A 31 -12.88 -2.27 1.79
N PHE A 32 -12.98 -0.95 1.80
CA PHE A 32 -14.22 -0.19 1.75
C PHE A 32 -14.11 0.91 0.70
N VAL A 33 -15.20 1.19 0.00
CA VAL A 33 -15.25 2.24 -1.02
C VAL A 33 -16.48 3.12 -0.81
N SER A 34 -16.30 4.44 -0.83
CA SER A 34 -17.37 5.42 -0.97
C SER A 34 -17.35 6.01 -2.38
N GLU A 35 -18.24 6.96 -2.67
CA GLU A 35 -18.18 7.69 -3.94
C GLU A 35 -16.90 8.53 -4.11
N ARG A 36 -16.10 8.72 -3.04
CA ARG A 36 -14.95 9.64 -3.03
C ARG A 36 -13.63 8.99 -2.66
N LYS A 37 -13.63 7.90 -1.88
CA LYS A 37 -12.39 7.26 -1.42
C LYS A 37 -12.49 5.75 -1.37
N LEU A 38 -11.32 5.12 -1.43
CA LEU A 38 -11.11 3.70 -1.16
C LEU A 38 -10.17 3.58 0.03
N LEU A 39 -10.55 2.77 1.02
CA LEU A 39 -9.79 2.51 2.23
C LEU A 39 -9.50 1.02 2.30
N CYS A 40 -8.24 0.63 2.51
CA CYS A 40 -7.84 -0.76 2.60
C CYS A 40 -7.05 -1.01 3.88
N TYR A 41 -7.73 -1.47 4.93
CA TYR A 41 -7.14 -1.80 6.21
C TYR A 41 -6.58 -3.22 6.18
N THR A 42 -5.37 -3.41 6.65
CA THR A 42 -4.65 -4.69 6.58
C THR A 42 -4.18 -5.18 7.95
N GLY A 43 -4.63 -4.58 9.04
CA GLY A 43 -4.28 -5.05 10.37
C GLY A 43 -4.47 -4.03 11.48
N VAL A 44 -3.94 -4.35 12.65
CA VAL A 44 -4.04 -3.52 13.86
C VAL A 44 -2.69 -3.36 14.54
N CYS A 45 -2.50 -2.20 15.16
CA CYS A 45 -1.35 -1.93 16.01
C CYS A 45 -1.79 -1.95 17.49
N MET A 46 -1.34 -2.94 18.24
CA MET A 46 -1.76 -3.11 19.63
C MET A 46 -1.08 -2.12 20.58
N LYS A 47 -1.76 -1.76 21.67
CA LYS A 47 -1.23 -1.06 22.84
C LYS A 47 -0.68 -2.11 23.81
N GLU A 48 0.57 -2.50 23.61
CA GLU A 48 1.31 -3.37 24.52
C GLU A 48 2.69 -2.76 24.80
N GLU A 49 3.38 -3.19 25.87
CA GLU A 49 4.77 -2.76 26.16
C GLU A 49 5.72 -3.01 24.99
N ARG A 50 5.38 -4.00 24.15
CA ARG A 50 5.89 -4.13 22.79
C ARG A 50 4.71 -4.22 21.83
N PRO A 51 4.32 -3.14 21.12
CA PRO A 51 3.24 -3.19 20.14
C PRO A 51 3.42 -4.38 19.20
N GLU A 52 2.52 -5.35 19.32
CA GLU A 52 2.40 -6.43 18.35
C GLU A 52 1.84 -5.83 17.05
N LEU A 53 2.67 -5.84 16.00
CA LEU A 53 2.28 -5.38 14.68
C LEU A 53 1.56 -6.52 13.96
N MET A 54 0.24 -6.53 14.09
CA MET A 54 -0.61 -7.61 13.56
C MET A 54 -1.06 -7.26 12.14
N LEU A 55 -0.32 -7.70 11.13
CA LEU A 55 -0.74 -7.61 9.72
C LEU A 55 -1.50 -8.85 9.28
N GLU A 56 -2.47 -8.64 8.39
CA GLU A 56 -3.44 -9.63 7.92
C GLU A 56 -4.30 -10.24 9.03
N MET A 57 -4.30 -9.61 10.21
CA MET A 57 -5.03 -10.08 11.38
C MET A 57 -5.58 -8.95 12.23
N SER A 58 -6.70 -9.27 12.87
CA SER A 58 -7.21 -8.58 14.04
C SER A 58 -7.53 -9.64 15.09
N PRO A 59 -7.33 -9.34 16.39
CA PRO A 59 -7.80 -10.21 17.45
C PRO A 59 -9.31 -10.48 17.35
N TYR A 60 -9.70 -11.75 17.41
CA TYR A 60 -11.09 -12.20 17.24
C TYR A 60 -12.08 -11.51 18.19
N TYR A 61 -11.62 -11.05 19.36
CA TYR A 61 -12.44 -10.38 20.36
C TYR A 61 -12.75 -8.90 20.02
N PHE A 62 -12.26 -8.39 18.89
CA PHE A 62 -12.66 -7.11 18.32
C PHE A 62 -13.72 -7.25 17.22
N THR A 63 -13.91 -8.45 16.67
CA THR A 63 -14.91 -8.70 15.62
C THR A 63 -16.30 -8.23 16.05
N GLY A 64 -16.95 -7.44 15.19
CA GLY A 64 -18.29 -6.93 15.42
C GLY A 64 -18.38 -5.73 16.37
N LYS A 65 -17.25 -5.20 16.84
CA LYS A 65 -17.19 -3.98 17.68
C LYS A 65 -16.92 -2.74 16.87
N HIS A 66 -17.30 -1.59 17.42
CA HIS A 66 -16.87 -0.30 16.92
C HIS A 66 -15.46 0.00 17.42
N SER A 67 -14.64 0.65 16.60
CA SER A 67 -13.28 1.01 17.01
C SER A 67 -13.28 2.01 18.16
N GLY A 68 -14.35 2.80 18.27
CA GLY A 68 -14.59 3.74 19.36
C GLY A 68 -15.03 3.12 20.68
N ASP A 69 -15.34 1.82 20.70
CA ASP A 69 -15.67 1.14 21.94
C ASP A 69 -14.49 1.20 22.92
N ARG A 70 -14.78 1.49 24.19
CA ARG A 70 -13.75 1.56 25.25
C ARG A 70 -12.88 0.30 25.31
N SER A 71 -13.47 -0.86 25.00
CA SER A 71 -12.77 -2.15 25.00
C SER A 71 -11.77 -2.32 23.85
N VAL A 72 -11.91 -1.54 22.78
CA VAL A 72 -11.01 -1.48 21.62
C VAL A 72 -10.01 -0.35 21.80
N LYS A 73 -10.49 0.87 22.09
CA LYS A 73 -9.63 2.05 22.30
C LYS A 73 -8.55 1.88 23.36
N SER A 74 -8.81 1.12 24.42
CA SER A 74 -7.81 0.88 25.46
C SER A 74 -6.69 -0.08 25.02
N LYS A 75 -6.88 -0.80 23.90
CA LYS A 75 -5.99 -1.88 23.44
C LYS A 75 -5.36 -1.65 22.07
N ILE A 76 -5.83 -0.68 21.28
CA ILE A 76 -5.32 -0.40 19.93
C ILE A 76 -4.76 1.02 19.85
N ASN A 77 -3.60 1.17 19.22
CA ASN A 77 -2.97 2.44 18.84
C ASN A 77 -3.49 2.97 17.51
N GLY A 78 -3.87 2.08 16.59
CA GLY A 78 -4.55 2.39 15.35
C GLY A 78 -4.64 1.16 14.45
N PHE A 79 -5.12 1.36 13.23
CA PHE A 79 -5.30 0.35 12.21
C PHE A 79 -4.29 0.56 11.09
N PHE A 80 -3.66 -0.53 10.63
CA PHE A 80 -2.79 -0.44 9.46
C PHE A 80 -3.64 -0.26 8.21
N ARG A 81 -3.41 0.81 7.46
CA ARG A 81 -4.03 1.04 6.16
C ARG A 81 -2.97 1.06 5.05
N LEU A 82 -3.28 0.37 3.96
CA LEU A 82 -2.54 0.47 2.72
C LEU A 82 -2.99 1.69 1.93
N ASP A 83 -2.01 2.46 1.48
CA ASP A 83 -2.27 3.64 0.67
C ASP A 83 -1.12 3.94 -0.30
N GLN A 84 -1.35 3.68 -1.59
CA GLN A 84 -0.36 3.89 -2.66
C GLN A 84 1.01 3.22 -2.38
N GLY A 85 0.99 2.00 -1.87
CA GLY A 85 2.20 1.22 -1.56
C GLY A 85 2.89 1.59 -0.24
N ALA A 86 2.27 2.46 0.57
CA ALA A 86 2.66 2.73 1.95
C ALA A 86 1.75 1.98 2.94
N ILE A 87 2.30 1.58 4.08
CA ILE A 87 1.53 1.20 5.26
C ILE A 87 1.56 2.37 6.24
N ILE A 88 0.38 2.85 6.60
CA ILE A 88 0.19 3.93 7.58
C ILE A 88 -0.67 3.47 8.74
N LEU A 89 -0.51 4.11 9.89
CA LEU A 89 -1.37 3.94 11.04
C LEU A 89 -2.51 4.96 10.93
N ASP A 90 -3.75 4.48 10.94
CA ASP A 90 -4.93 5.31 10.77
C ASP A 90 -5.97 4.97 11.83
N ASP A 91 -6.92 5.87 12.05
CA ASP A 91 -8.13 5.52 12.79
C ASP A 91 -9.04 4.64 11.91
N PHE A 92 -9.98 3.94 12.53
CA PHE A 92 -10.90 3.12 11.75
C PHE A 92 -12.02 3.98 11.13
N ILE A 93 -12.64 3.42 10.10
CA ILE A 93 -13.60 4.11 9.24
C ILE A 93 -14.81 4.69 10.00
N ASP A 94 -15.20 4.07 11.11
CA ASP A 94 -16.32 4.48 11.94
C ASP A 94 -16.04 5.72 12.81
N GLU A 95 -14.78 6.13 12.96
CA GLU A 95 -14.39 7.34 13.72
C GLU A 95 -14.04 8.55 12.86
N ILE A 96 -13.44 8.35 11.68
CA ILE A 96 -12.84 9.45 10.90
C ILE A 96 -13.88 10.20 10.06
N TYR A 97 -14.90 9.51 9.55
CA TYR A 97 -15.71 10.03 8.46
C TYR A 97 -17.11 10.40 8.95
N ASN A 98 -17.51 11.65 8.69
CA ASN A 98 -18.86 12.20 8.90
C ASN A 98 -19.87 11.06 8.87
N GLY A 99 -20.45 10.69 10.01
CA GLY A 99 -21.07 9.37 10.24
C GLY A 99 -22.20 8.97 9.28
N ASP A 100 -22.55 9.82 8.31
CA ASP A 100 -23.52 9.61 7.24
C ASP A 100 -22.89 9.29 5.86
N GLU A 101 -21.57 9.43 5.65
CA GLU A 101 -20.92 9.00 4.40
C GLU A 101 -21.08 7.48 4.27
N LYS A 102 -21.59 7.03 3.12
CA LYS A 102 -21.87 5.63 2.89
C LYS A 102 -20.72 4.93 2.19
N PHE A 103 -20.47 3.69 2.61
CA PHE A 103 -19.43 2.84 2.06
C PHE A 103 -20.00 1.48 1.70
N LYS A 104 -19.44 0.90 0.65
CA LYS A 104 -19.62 -0.50 0.25
C LYS A 104 -18.38 -1.29 0.64
N ARG A 105 -18.57 -2.51 1.13
CA ARG A 105 -17.45 -3.44 1.35
C ARG A 105 -17.01 -4.04 0.02
N LEU A 106 -15.71 -3.99 -0.25
CA LEU A 106 -15.12 -4.65 -1.41
C LEU A 106 -14.88 -6.13 -1.10
N PRO A 107 -15.39 -7.07 -1.92
CA PRO A 107 -15.19 -8.50 -1.72
C PRO A 107 -13.82 -8.89 -2.27
N ILE A 108 -12.76 -8.40 -1.64
CA ILE A 108 -11.37 -8.63 -2.08
C ILE A 108 -10.52 -9.13 -0.92
N HIS A 109 -9.41 -9.78 -1.26
CA HIS A 109 -8.35 -10.12 -0.35
C HIS A 109 -7.03 -9.61 -0.92
N VAL A 110 -6.28 -8.83 -0.16
CA VAL A 110 -4.93 -8.43 -0.56
C VAL A 110 -4.01 -9.62 -0.43
N LYS A 111 -3.24 -9.92 -1.48
CA LYS A 111 -2.21 -10.96 -1.45
C LYS A 111 -0.84 -10.30 -1.41
N TYR A 112 -0.03 -10.74 -0.45
CA TYR A 112 1.37 -10.39 -0.37
C TYR A 112 2.28 -11.49 -0.95
N PRO A 113 3.53 -11.15 -1.32
CA PRO A 113 4.53 -12.09 -1.78
C PRO A 113 4.73 -13.30 -0.85
N THR A 114 4.80 -14.51 -1.42
CA THR A 114 4.93 -15.78 -0.68
C THR A 114 6.27 -16.47 -0.92
N GLY A 115 6.59 -17.55 -0.20
CA GLY A 115 7.75 -18.44 -0.42
C GLY A 115 8.16 -18.69 -1.88
N ALA A 116 7.18 -18.76 -2.79
CA ALA A 116 7.39 -19.11 -4.19
C ALA A 116 7.32 -17.91 -5.15
N ASP A 117 6.70 -16.78 -4.76
CA ASP A 117 6.39 -15.68 -5.69
C ASP A 117 6.64 -14.27 -5.10
N THR A 118 7.09 -13.34 -5.94
CA THR A 118 7.25 -11.92 -5.57
C THR A 118 6.04 -11.08 -5.94
N TRP A 119 4.99 -11.71 -6.49
CA TRP A 119 3.78 -11.04 -6.91
C TRP A 119 2.98 -10.53 -5.71
N TYR A 120 2.48 -9.31 -5.83
CA TYR A 120 1.50 -8.71 -4.92
C TYR A 120 0.28 -8.27 -5.73
N GLY A 121 -0.87 -8.15 -5.08
CA GLY A 121 -2.09 -7.70 -5.74
C GLY A 121 -3.31 -7.98 -4.90
N ILE A 122 -4.47 -8.11 -5.54
CA ILE A 122 -5.72 -8.49 -4.89
C ILE A 122 -6.32 -9.72 -5.55
N PHE A 123 -6.94 -10.57 -4.74
CA PHE A 123 -7.87 -11.60 -5.20
C PHE A 123 -9.29 -11.13 -4.98
N GLN A 124 -10.11 -11.18 -6.04
CA GLN A 124 -11.54 -10.94 -5.91
C GLN A 124 -12.27 -12.19 -5.40
N GLN A 125 -13.28 -11.96 -4.58
CA GLN A 125 -14.29 -12.94 -4.22
C GLN A 125 -15.54 -12.61 -5.04
N GLY A 126 -15.86 -13.46 -6.01
CA GLY A 126 -17.00 -13.26 -6.91
C GLY A 126 -16.63 -12.64 -8.27
N GLU A 127 -17.63 -12.10 -8.95
CA GLU A 127 -17.48 -11.51 -10.29
C GLU A 127 -17.18 -10.01 -10.18
N MET A 128 -15.98 -9.63 -10.60
CA MET A 128 -15.57 -8.25 -10.80
C MET A 128 -14.72 -8.19 -12.08
N ALA A 129 -14.90 -7.12 -12.86
CA ALA A 129 -14.17 -6.94 -14.11
C ALA A 129 -12.67 -6.70 -13.85
N GLU A 130 -11.80 -7.22 -14.72
CA GLU A 130 -10.33 -7.10 -14.58
C GLU A 130 -9.90 -5.63 -14.47
N GLU A 131 -10.53 -4.72 -15.21
CA GLU A 131 -10.23 -3.29 -15.16
C GLU A 131 -10.58 -2.67 -13.80
N THR A 132 -11.60 -3.20 -13.12
CA THR A 132 -11.98 -2.75 -11.77
C THR A 132 -10.98 -3.26 -10.75
N VAL A 133 -10.52 -4.51 -10.90
CA VAL A 133 -9.46 -5.09 -10.06
C VAL A 133 -8.18 -4.25 -10.19
N ASP A 134 -7.72 -4.01 -11.41
CA ASP A 134 -6.54 -3.18 -11.70
C ASP A 134 -6.71 -1.76 -11.13
N ALA A 135 -7.91 -1.18 -11.23
CA ALA A 135 -8.18 0.14 -10.67
C ALA A 135 -8.07 0.15 -9.13
N ILE A 136 -8.58 -0.87 -8.45
CA ILE A 136 -8.45 -1.04 -6.99
C ILE A 136 -6.98 -1.26 -6.61
N GLU A 137 -6.25 -2.13 -7.31
CA GLU A 137 -4.82 -2.35 -7.07
C GLU A 137 -4.03 -1.05 -7.17
N ARG A 138 -4.29 -0.22 -8.19
CA ARG A 138 -3.66 1.10 -8.33
C ARG A 138 -4.03 2.06 -7.20
N GLN A 139 -5.21 1.95 -6.58
CA GLN A 139 -5.54 2.74 -5.39
C GLN A 139 -4.75 2.29 -4.15
N ILE A 140 -4.58 0.97 -3.98
CA ILE A 140 -3.94 0.37 -2.81
C ILE A 140 -2.41 0.45 -2.88
N PHE A 141 -1.85 0.09 -4.03
CA PHE A 141 -0.40 -0.05 -4.23
C PHE A 141 0.21 1.07 -5.08
N GLY A 142 -0.59 1.91 -5.72
CA GLY A 142 -0.15 2.97 -6.63
C GLY A 142 -0.02 2.49 -8.08
N VAL A 143 0.53 1.29 -8.27
CA VAL A 143 0.59 0.58 -9.56
C VAL A 143 0.41 -0.92 -9.35
N THR A 144 -0.10 -1.62 -10.36
CA THR A 144 -0.19 -3.08 -10.33
C THR A 144 1.20 -3.72 -10.35
N ALA A 145 1.33 -4.98 -9.93
CA ALA A 145 2.62 -5.68 -9.97
C ALA A 145 3.19 -5.76 -11.40
N ARG A 146 2.33 -5.98 -12.40
CA ARG A 146 2.71 -6.01 -13.83
C ARG A 146 3.24 -4.66 -14.30
N GLU A 147 2.54 -3.57 -13.96
CA GLU A 147 2.96 -2.21 -14.29
C GLU A 147 4.31 -1.87 -13.66
N LEU A 148 4.50 -2.23 -12.39
CA LEU A 148 5.76 -2.02 -11.70
C LEU A 148 6.89 -2.84 -12.34
N GLU A 149 6.68 -4.12 -12.64
CA GLU A 149 7.72 -4.95 -13.27
C GLU A 149 8.14 -4.44 -14.65
N ASN A 150 7.20 -3.95 -15.45
CA ASN A 150 7.47 -3.32 -16.74
C ASN A 150 8.23 -2.00 -16.55
N PHE A 151 7.82 -1.19 -15.58
CA PHE A 151 8.55 0.03 -15.22
C PHE A 151 10.00 -0.27 -14.82
N LEU A 152 10.21 -1.25 -13.93
CA LEU A 152 11.54 -1.62 -13.46
C LEU A 152 12.42 -2.21 -14.57
N LEU A 153 11.81 -2.88 -15.56
CA LEU A 153 12.51 -3.31 -16.78
C LEU A 153 13.02 -2.12 -17.59
N GLY A 154 12.15 -1.15 -17.87
CA GLY A 154 12.53 0.06 -18.60
C GLY A 154 13.58 0.87 -17.83
N TYR A 155 13.40 1.00 -16.52
CA TYR A 155 14.38 1.62 -15.63
C TYR A 155 15.73 0.93 -15.72
N ALA A 156 15.78 -0.39 -15.58
CA ALA A 156 17.03 -1.13 -15.57
C ALA A 156 17.82 -0.97 -16.87
N LYS A 157 17.13 -0.93 -18.01
CA LYS A 157 17.74 -0.68 -19.33
C LYS A 157 18.37 0.71 -19.47
N VAL A 158 17.82 1.71 -18.80
CA VAL A 158 18.25 3.11 -18.94
C VAL A 158 19.25 3.51 -17.85
N PHE A 159 19.00 3.14 -16.60
CA PHE A 159 19.70 3.65 -15.42
C PHE A 159 20.28 2.56 -14.52
N GLY A 160 19.85 1.30 -14.68
CA GLY A 160 20.16 0.23 -13.76
C GLY A 160 21.17 -0.78 -14.30
N ILE A 161 21.19 -1.94 -13.65
CA ILE A 161 21.92 -3.11 -14.14
C ILE A 161 20.91 -3.96 -14.91
N TYR A 162 21.21 -4.23 -16.16
CA TYR A 162 20.38 -5.06 -17.01
C TYR A 162 21.23 -6.01 -17.85
N HIS A 163 21.08 -7.31 -17.58
CA HIS A 163 21.56 -8.39 -18.45
C HIS A 163 20.74 -9.66 -18.19
N ASP A 164 21.01 -10.74 -18.92
CA ASP A 164 20.17 -11.94 -18.95
C ASP A 164 20.02 -12.67 -17.60
N TYR A 165 20.90 -12.41 -16.63
CA TYR A 165 20.89 -13.07 -15.32
C TYR A 165 20.44 -12.14 -14.18
N PHE A 166 20.69 -10.83 -14.29
CA PHE A 166 20.35 -9.88 -13.25
C PHE A 166 19.71 -8.62 -13.82
N ARG A 167 18.67 -8.17 -13.10
CA ARG A 167 17.99 -6.92 -13.32
C ARG A 167 17.89 -6.19 -12.00
N TYR A 168 18.40 -4.96 -11.94
CA TYR A 168 18.24 -4.07 -10.80
C TYR A 168 17.79 -2.67 -11.24
N PRO A 169 16.85 -2.05 -10.52
CA PRO A 169 16.15 -2.56 -9.34
C PRO A 169 15.17 -3.70 -9.68
N ARG A 170 14.88 -4.55 -8.69
CA ARG A 170 13.87 -5.62 -8.80
C ARG A 170 12.96 -5.69 -7.60
N LEU A 171 11.72 -6.09 -7.85
CA LEU A 171 10.74 -6.45 -6.83
C LEU A 171 11.18 -7.72 -6.10
N THR A 172 11.06 -7.73 -4.78
CA THR A 172 11.38 -8.86 -3.92
C THR A 172 10.61 -8.79 -2.59
N ARG A 173 10.94 -9.69 -1.67
CA ARG A 173 10.33 -9.83 -0.34
C ARG A 173 11.36 -10.31 0.68
N TYR A 174 11.08 -10.09 1.96
CA TYR A 174 11.94 -10.53 3.05
C TYR A 174 11.11 -11.45 3.95
N GLN A 175 11.62 -12.66 4.16
CA GLN A 175 10.85 -13.73 4.78
C GLN A 175 11.28 -14.06 6.21
N ARG A 176 12.40 -13.51 6.68
CA ARG A 176 12.97 -13.86 7.98
C ARG A 176 12.46 -12.97 9.11
N GLY A 177 11.94 -11.77 8.80
CA GLY A 177 11.39 -10.84 9.79
C GLY A 177 10.93 -9.55 9.14
N ASP A 178 10.76 -8.52 9.95
CA ASP A 178 10.50 -7.17 9.48
C ASP A 178 11.80 -6.47 9.08
N ASN A 179 11.67 -5.44 8.25
CA ASN A 179 12.77 -4.59 7.80
C ASN A 179 12.32 -3.12 7.75
N TYR A 180 13.22 -2.23 7.34
CA TYR A 180 12.94 -0.82 7.18
C TYR A 180 13.50 -0.32 5.84
N CYS A 181 12.80 0.65 5.26
CA CYS A 181 13.20 1.28 4.02
C CYS A 181 14.44 2.16 4.24
N ASP A 182 15.52 1.86 3.52
CA ASP A 182 16.78 2.63 3.58
C ASP A 182 16.59 4.10 3.15
N LEU A 183 15.58 4.40 2.33
CA LEU A 183 15.31 5.75 1.81
C LEU A 183 14.42 6.63 2.69
N CYS A 184 13.47 6.03 3.41
CA CYS A 184 12.45 6.79 4.13
C CYS A 184 12.17 6.30 5.55
N GLY A 185 12.86 5.27 6.03
CA GLY A 185 12.70 4.74 7.38
C GLY A 185 11.35 4.04 7.64
N MET A 186 10.50 3.91 6.62
CA MET A 186 9.22 3.20 6.71
C MET A 186 9.43 1.73 7.02
N TRP A 187 8.57 1.19 7.85
CA TRP A 187 8.48 -0.24 8.13
C TRP A 187 8.14 -1.01 6.86
N ILE A 188 8.89 -2.08 6.63
CA ILE A 188 8.67 -3.07 5.58
C ILE A 188 8.39 -4.38 6.31
N PRO A 189 7.12 -4.76 6.47
CA PRO A 189 6.78 -5.97 7.19
C PRO A 189 7.30 -7.23 6.51
N ARG A 190 7.38 -8.31 7.28
CA ARG A 190 7.58 -9.65 6.72
C ARG A 190 6.58 -9.93 5.61
N SER A 191 7.07 -10.52 4.52
CA SER A 191 6.28 -10.85 3.33
C SER A 191 5.71 -9.65 2.56
N PHE A 192 5.98 -8.41 2.94
CA PHE A 192 5.55 -7.23 2.17
C PHE A 192 6.44 -7.00 0.93
N PRO A 193 5.88 -6.54 -0.21
CA PRO A 193 6.68 -6.22 -1.40
C PRO A 193 7.62 -5.04 -1.17
N TYR A 194 8.87 -5.16 -1.62
CA TYR A 194 9.82 -4.05 -1.65
C TYR A 194 10.82 -4.23 -2.80
N LEU A 195 11.58 -3.18 -3.10
CA LEU A 195 12.57 -3.16 -4.16
C LEU A 195 13.98 -3.24 -3.60
N ILE A 196 14.84 -3.95 -4.33
CA ILE A 196 16.29 -3.89 -4.12
C ILE A 196 16.96 -3.29 -5.34
N PHE A 197 17.88 -2.36 -5.10
CA PHE A 197 18.58 -1.63 -6.15
C PHE A 197 19.93 -2.26 -6.51
N ARG A 198 20.43 -3.18 -5.69
CA ARG A 198 21.67 -3.96 -5.88
C ARG A 198 21.58 -5.30 -5.15
N GLU A 199 22.62 -6.12 -5.27
CA GLU A 199 22.84 -7.25 -4.37
C GLU A 199 22.96 -6.77 -2.92
N SER A 200 22.43 -7.56 -1.98
CA SER A 200 22.40 -7.22 -0.55
C SER A 200 23.81 -6.98 -0.01
N GLY A 201 24.08 -5.79 0.55
CA GLY A 201 25.38 -5.41 1.11
C GLY A 201 25.87 -3.98 0.81
N GLN A 202 25.07 -3.11 0.19
CA GLN A 202 25.40 -1.69 -0.07
C GLN A 202 24.25 -0.74 0.33
N ASP A 203 24.52 0.57 0.30
CA ASP A 203 23.71 1.68 0.88
C ASP A 203 22.20 1.71 0.55
N PHE A 204 21.70 0.94 -0.43
CA PHE A 204 20.27 0.82 -0.77
C PHE A 204 19.86 -0.64 -0.99
N SER A 205 19.87 -1.40 0.09
CA SER A 205 19.59 -2.83 0.07
C SER A 205 18.10 -3.13 0.18
N HIS A 206 17.28 -2.28 0.81
CA HIS A 206 15.85 -2.52 1.02
C HIS A 206 15.04 -1.22 0.90
N VAL A 207 14.24 -1.08 -0.17
CA VAL A 207 13.45 0.12 -0.43
C VAL A 207 11.96 -0.24 -0.55
N SER A 208 11.10 0.27 0.34
CA SER A 208 9.65 0.03 0.28
C SER A 208 9.05 0.48 -1.06
N LEU A 209 7.87 -0.03 -1.43
CA LEU A 209 7.16 0.41 -2.65
C LEU A 209 7.06 1.93 -2.72
N TRP A 210 6.50 2.55 -1.67
CA TRP A 210 6.38 4.00 -1.63
C TRP A 210 7.74 4.73 -1.64
N GLY A 211 8.74 4.21 -0.92
CA GLY A 211 10.10 4.76 -0.95
C GLY A 211 10.69 4.78 -2.36
N ALA A 212 10.42 3.74 -3.15
CA ALA A 212 10.83 3.68 -4.55
C ALA A 212 10.06 4.68 -5.42
N TYR A 213 8.74 4.83 -5.25
CA TYR A 213 7.96 5.82 -6.00
C TYR A 213 8.49 7.24 -5.75
N ARG A 214 8.81 7.55 -4.49
CA ARG A 214 9.44 8.83 -4.12
C ARG A 214 10.81 9.01 -4.77
N TYR A 215 11.62 7.96 -4.80
CA TYR A 215 12.90 8.00 -5.48
C TYR A 215 12.74 8.29 -6.98
N PHE A 216 11.84 7.58 -7.67
CA PHE A 216 11.59 7.81 -9.09
C PHE A 216 11.04 9.22 -9.35
N GLN A 217 10.17 9.70 -8.48
CA GLN A 217 9.68 11.07 -8.51
C GLN A 217 10.80 12.09 -8.45
N LEU A 218 11.75 11.93 -7.53
CA LEU A 218 12.91 12.82 -7.39
C LEU A 218 13.85 12.72 -8.60
N LEU A 219 14.14 11.51 -9.07
CA LEU A 219 14.97 11.26 -10.26
C LEU A 219 14.41 11.98 -11.50
N LEU A 220 13.09 11.96 -11.65
CA LEU A 220 12.38 12.55 -12.78
C LEU A 220 11.91 13.99 -12.52
N GLN A 221 12.35 14.61 -11.42
CA GLN A 221 12.00 15.97 -11.03
C GLN A 221 10.48 16.24 -10.99
N ASN A 222 9.70 15.21 -10.64
CA ASN A 222 8.25 15.21 -10.60
C ASN A 222 7.58 15.59 -11.93
N ARG A 223 8.21 15.26 -13.07
CA ARG A 223 7.69 15.58 -14.40
C ARG A 223 7.86 14.42 -15.38
N SER A 224 6.82 14.19 -16.20
CA SER A 224 6.81 13.17 -17.25
C SER A 224 7.43 13.65 -18.58
N ASP A 225 7.81 14.93 -18.69
CA ASP A 225 8.38 15.53 -19.90
C ASP A 225 9.91 15.67 -19.85
N THR A 226 10.55 15.12 -18.82
CA THR A 226 12.01 15.17 -18.72
C THR A 226 12.70 14.28 -19.75
N PRO A 227 13.95 14.56 -20.15
CA PRO A 227 14.73 13.64 -21.00
C PRO A 227 14.82 12.23 -20.42
N ALA A 228 14.91 12.11 -19.10
CA ALA A 228 14.90 10.83 -18.39
C ALA A 228 13.57 10.08 -18.56
N ALA A 229 12.43 10.76 -18.41
CA ALA A 229 11.11 10.21 -18.68
C ALA A 229 10.96 9.77 -20.14
N GLY A 230 11.41 10.60 -21.09
CA GLY A 230 11.40 10.26 -22.51
C GLY A 230 12.24 9.02 -22.85
N LEU A 231 13.37 8.80 -22.16
CA LEU A 231 14.17 7.58 -22.30
C LEU A 231 13.45 6.34 -21.75
N LEU A 232 12.77 6.45 -20.62
CA LEU A 232 11.96 5.36 -20.06
C LEU A 232 10.85 4.94 -21.02
N ILE A 233 10.12 5.91 -21.57
CA ILE A 233 9.03 5.65 -22.53
C ILE A 233 9.56 4.96 -23.80
N LYS A 234 10.68 5.45 -24.34
CA LYS A 234 11.37 4.81 -25.47
C LYS A 234 11.82 3.37 -25.18
N ASN A 235 11.98 3.01 -23.90
CA ASN A 235 12.38 1.67 -23.45
C ASN A 235 11.19 0.82 -22.97
N GLY A 236 9.96 1.19 -23.32
CA GLY A 236 8.76 0.39 -23.11
C GLY A 236 7.99 0.69 -21.83
N VAL A 237 8.33 1.76 -21.11
CA VAL A 237 7.51 2.23 -19.98
C VAL A 237 6.28 2.97 -20.52
N GLU A 238 5.10 2.56 -20.11
CA GLU A 238 3.86 3.25 -20.47
C GLU A 238 3.79 4.62 -19.78
N GLU A 239 3.38 5.66 -20.52
CA GLU A 239 3.33 7.03 -20.01
C GLU A 239 2.37 7.17 -18.82
N GLU A 240 1.25 6.46 -18.82
CA GLU A 240 0.28 6.47 -17.73
C GLU A 240 0.83 5.81 -16.46
N VAL A 241 1.64 4.74 -16.59
CA VAL A 241 2.33 4.12 -15.45
C VAL A 241 3.35 5.08 -14.85
N LEU A 242 4.09 5.79 -15.70
CA LEU A 242 5.02 6.83 -15.27
C LEU A 242 4.31 7.91 -14.45
N LYS A 243 3.21 8.47 -14.97
CA LYS A 243 2.40 9.49 -14.28
C LYS A 243 1.94 8.99 -12.91
N ARG A 244 1.41 7.77 -12.82
CA ARG A 244 0.95 7.16 -11.56
C ARG A 244 2.08 7.02 -10.53
N ILE A 245 3.25 6.58 -10.95
CA ILE A 245 4.42 6.48 -10.05
C ILE A 245 4.82 7.86 -9.51
N LEU A 246 4.81 8.90 -10.35
CA LEU A 246 5.10 10.26 -9.93
C LEU A 246 4.03 10.77 -8.93
N GLU A 247 2.75 10.53 -9.22
CA GLU A 247 1.63 10.90 -8.34
C GLU A 247 1.72 10.20 -6.97
N ALA A 248 1.98 8.89 -6.95
CA ALA A 248 2.14 8.10 -5.73
C ALA A 248 3.34 8.59 -4.89
N GLY A 249 4.47 8.88 -5.54
CA GLY A 249 5.65 9.45 -4.90
C GLY A 249 5.42 10.83 -4.30
N ASN A 250 4.55 11.65 -4.91
CA ASN A 250 4.27 13.03 -4.49
C ASN A 250 3.40 13.16 -3.24
N ARG A 251 2.85 12.07 -2.68
CA ARG A 251 2.04 12.09 -1.43
C ARG A 251 2.83 12.43 -0.14
N THR A 252 3.97 13.10 -0.29
CA THR A 252 4.95 13.40 0.77
C THR A 252 4.41 14.25 1.93
N GLY A 253 3.42 15.10 1.71
CA GLY A 253 2.80 15.92 2.76
C GLY A 253 1.93 15.13 3.74
N VAL A 254 1.41 13.98 3.31
CA VAL A 254 0.49 13.12 4.08
C VAL A 254 1.32 12.23 5.01
N TYR A 255 2.28 11.46 4.49
CA TYR A 255 2.92 10.39 5.28
C TYR A 255 4.02 10.84 6.26
N TRP A 256 4.65 12.00 6.04
CA TRP A 256 5.64 12.54 7.01
C TRP A 256 5.00 13.29 8.18
N ARG A 257 3.72 13.67 8.05
CA ARG A 257 2.96 14.38 9.10
C ARG A 257 1.84 13.52 9.71
N GLU A 258 1.40 12.47 9.02
CA GLU A 258 0.24 11.65 9.41
C GLU A 258 0.61 10.16 9.45
N SER A 259 1.33 9.78 10.51
CA SER A 259 1.22 8.41 11.02
C SER A 259 1.80 7.27 10.15
N ALA A 260 2.75 7.54 9.24
CA ALA A 260 3.51 6.45 8.62
C ALA A 260 4.21 5.63 9.69
N VAL A 261 4.10 4.29 9.60
CA VAL A 261 4.76 3.39 10.54
C VAL A 261 6.25 3.40 10.22
N THR A 262 6.99 4.27 10.89
CA THR A 262 8.43 4.44 10.73
C THR A 262 9.17 3.75 11.87
N LYS A 263 10.48 3.52 11.66
CA LYS A 263 11.37 3.04 12.72
C LYS A 263 11.27 3.89 13.99
N ASP A 264 11.14 5.21 13.84
CA ASP A 264 11.07 6.15 14.96
C ASP A 264 9.72 6.11 15.67
N LEU A 265 8.61 5.98 14.92
CA LEU A 265 7.28 5.78 15.52
C LEU A 265 7.25 4.48 16.34
N ILE A 266 7.75 3.39 15.75
CA ILE A 266 7.87 2.10 16.44
C ILE A 266 8.75 2.25 17.70
N HIS A 267 9.90 2.93 17.61
CA HIS A 267 10.75 3.20 18.78
C HIS A 267 10.08 4.07 19.85
N TYR A 268 9.29 5.06 19.44
CA TYR A 268 8.55 5.93 20.35
C TYR A 268 7.44 5.17 21.08
N MET A 269 6.76 4.26 20.38
CA MET A 269 5.74 3.38 20.97
C MET A 269 6.30 2.37 21.98
N TYR A 270 7.62 2.12 21.98
CA TYR A 270 8.31 1.26 22.96
C TYR A 270 8.77 2.00 24.24
N ARG A 271 8.52 3.31 24.39
CA ARG A 271 8.87 4.09 25.60
C ARG A 271 7.67 4.40 26.45
#